data_AF-A0A1E4TMY7-F1
#
_entry.id   AF-A0A1E4TMY7-F1
#
_cell.length_a   1.000
_cell.length_b   1.000
_cell.length_c   1.000
_cell.angle_alpha   90.00
_cell.angle_beta   90.00
_cell.angle_gamma   90.00
#
_symmetry.space_group_name_H-M   'P 1'
#
loop_
_entity.id
_entity.type
_entity.pdbx_description
1 polymer ?
#
loop_
_entity_poly.entity_id
_entity_poly.type
_entity_poly.pdbx_seq_one_letter_code
_entity_poly.pdbx_strand_id
1 'polypeptide(L)'
;MSRLLTVATIVGGAIVAYGFYFDYQRRNSPEFRKKLKKNFKKYKNELSKKEHEEKKEKYVSIKDKLEESLSVDPLPTDIKEKEQYFLKQVSAGEQLAAIPGMEYDAAIGFYKGLAVYPSPTELLNIYQKTVPEKIYDLVVMLIAIQPPQAVINILGDNVNGGVAVEIEQD
;
A
#
# COMPACT_ATOMS: atom_id res chain seq x y z
N MET A 1 -6.95 71.69 -16.15
CA MET A 1 -7.54 70.41 -15.67
C MET A 1 -7.69 69.35 -16.76
N SER A 2 -8.04 69.70 -18.01
CA SER A 2 -8.25 68.74 -19.12
C SER A 2 -7.02 67.89 -19.48
N ARG A 3 -5.81 68.46 -19.50
CA ARG A 3 -4.60 67.72 -19.88
C ARG A 3 -4.25 66.57 -18.92
N LEU A 4 -4.51 66.73 -17.62
CA LEU A 4 -4.25 65.67 -16.62
C LEU A 4 -5.21 64.50 -16.77
N LEU A 5 -6.49 64.79 -17.05
CA LEU A 5 -7.50 63.76 -17.33
C LEU A 5 -7.14 62.95 -18.58
N THR A 6 -6.65 63.60 -19.64
CA THR A 6 -6.19 62.92 -20.86
C THR A 6 -4.98 62.02 -20.62
N VAL A 7 -4.01 62.48 -19.82
CA VAL A 7 -2.83 61.65 -19.48
C VAL A 7 -3.25 60.44 -18.64
N ALA A 8 -4.13 60.62 -17.66
CA ALA A 8 -4.60 59.54 -16.80
C ALA A 8 -5.38 58.46 -17.57
N THR A 9 -6.24 58.83 -18.53
CA THR A 9 -6.99 57.87 -19.35
C THR A 9 -6.09 57.07 -20.29
N ILE A 10 -5.07 57.70 -20.88
CA ILE A 10 -4.09 57.01 -21.74
C ILE A 10 -3.28 55.99 -20.93
N VAL A 11 -2.78 56.40 -19.76
CA VAL A 11 -1.99 55.52 -18.89
C VAL A 11 -2.84 54.35 -18.36
N GLY A 12 -4.07 54.64 -17.90
CA GLY A 12 -4.99 53.60 -17.46
C GLY A 12 -5.34 52.61 -18.57
N GLY A 13 -5.60 53.09 -19.78
CA GLY A 13 -5.86 52.25 -20.95
C GLY A 13 -4.67 51.35 -21.32
N ALA A 14 -3.44 51.88 -21.25
CA ALA A 14 -2.23 51.10 -21.53
C ALA A 14 -2.01 49.95 -20.52
N ILE A 15 -2.29 50.19 -19.23
CA ILE A 15 -2.19 49.15 -18.19
C ILE A 15 -3.22 48.04 -18.42
N VAL A 16 -4.46 48.42 -18.73
CA VAL A 16 -5.54 47.45 -19.02
C VAL A 16 -5.21 46.64 -20.28
N ALA A 17 -4.78 47.29 -21.35
CA ALA A 17 -4.38 46.64 -22.60
C ALA A 17 -3.18 45.71 -22.38
N TYR A 18 -2.18 46.12 -21.60
CA TYR A 18 -1.05 45.27 -21.23
C TYR A 18 -1.50 44.06 -20.39
N GLY A 19 -2.45 44.24 -19.47
CA GLY A 19 -3.04 43.14 -18.72
C GLY A 19 -3.70 42.10 -19.60
N PHE A 20 -4.49 42.53 -20.61
CA PHE A 20 -5.08 41.63 -21.60
C PHE A 20 -4.02 40.92 -22.46
N TYR A 21 -3.02 41.66 -22.95
CA TYR A 21 -1.90 41.09 -23.71
C TYR A 21 -1.12 40.06 -22.88
N PHE A 22 -0.84 40.38 -21.62
CA PHE A 22 -0.10 39.50 -20.72
C PHE A 22 -0.86 38.21 -20.41
N ASP A 23 -2.17 38.28 -20.15
CA ASP A 23 -2.98 37.07 -19.94
C ASP A 23 -3.09 36.23 -21.22
N TYR A 24 -3.21 36.88 -22.39
CA TYR A 24 -3.19 36.20 -23.70
C TYR A 24 -1.85 35.49 -23.95
N GLN A 25 -0.73 36.17 -23.75
CA GLN A 25 0.62 35.62 -23.92
C GLN A 25 0.86 34.45 -22.96
N ARG A 26 0.40 34.56 -21.71
CA ARG A 26 0.49 33.46 -20.72
C ARG A 26 -0.30 32.23 -21.16
N ARG A 27 -1.55 32.40 -21.64
CA ARG A 27 -2.44 31.29 -22.05
C ARG A 27 -2.03 30.61 -23.37
N ASN A 28 -1.39 31.37 -24.27
CA ASN A 28 -1.01 30.91 -25.60
C ASN A 28 0.47 30.54 -25.76
N SER A 29 1.30 30.74 -24.73
CA SER A 29 2.71 30.35 -24.83
C SER A 29 2.90 28.81 -24.79
N PRO A 30 3.58 28.21 -25.78
CA PRO A 30 3.83 26.76 -25.81
C PRO A 30 4.82 26.32 -24.72
N GLU A 31 5.78 27.19 -24.37
CA GLU A 31 6.78 26.93 -23.33
C GLU A 31 6.15 26.79 -21.93
N PHE A 32 5.11 27.56 -21.61
CA PHE A 32 4.39 27.42 -20.35
C PHE A 32 3.70 26.05 -20.24
N ARG A 33 3.04 25.59 -21.31
CA ARG A 33 2.40 24.26 -21.34
C ARG A 33 3.43 23.13 -21.20
N LYS A 34 4.58 23.25 -21.88
CA LYS A 34 5.69 22.30 -21.72
C LYS A 34 6.21 22.28 -20.27
N LYS A 35 6.40 23.45 -19.65
CA LYS A 35 6.84 23.57 -18.26
C LYS A 35 5.84 22.95 -17.28
N LEU A 36 4.55 23.21 -17.45
CA LEU A 36 3.49 22.57 -16.65
C LEU A 36 3.52 21.05 -16.76
N LYS A 37 3.57 20.52 -17.98
CA LYS A 37 3.67 19.06 -18.20
C LYS A 37 4.91 18.47 -17.55
N LYS A 38 6.07 19.13 -17.68
CA LYS A 38 7.33 18.72 -17.04
C LYS A 38 7.22 18.72 -15.52
N ASN A 39 6.64 19.76 -14.93
CA ASN A 39 6.48 19.87 -13.48
C ASN A 39 5.48 18.84 -12.95
N PHE A 40 4.36 18.63 -13.63
CA PHE A 40 3.39 17.60 -13.27
C PHE A 40 4.01 16.19 -13.34
N LYS A 41 4.77 15.88 -14.40
CA LYS A 41 5.49 14.60 -14.52
C LYS A 41 6.51 14.44 -13.39
N LYS A 42 7.27 15.48 -13.06
CA LYS A 42 8.24 15.46 -11.95
C LYS A 42 7.53 15.20 -10.62
N TYR A 43 6.47 15.93 -10.32
CA TYR A 43 5.68 15.75 -9.09
C TYR A 43 5.11 14.34 -8.98
N LYS A 44 4.52 13.80 -10.07
CA LYS A 44 4.04 12.42 -10.10
C LYS A 44 5.16 11.40 -9.85
N ASN A 45 6.33 11.61 -10.45
CA ASN A 45 7.49 10.74 -10.25
C ASN A 45 8.06 10.85 -8.83
N GLU A 46 8.02 12.03 -8.21
CA GLU A 46 8.46 12.25 -6.83
C GLU A 46 7.49 11.60 -5.84
N LEU A 47 6.18 11.72 -6.06
CA LEU A 47 5.17 11.00 -5.28
C LEU A 47 5.35 9.49 -5.37
N SER A 48 5.47 8.94 -6.59
CA SER A 48 5.66 7.50 -6.75
C SER A 48 6.96 7.02 -6.09
N LYS A 49 8.04 7.81 -6.18
CA LYS A 49 9.30 7.48 -5.50
C LYS A 49 9.14 7.43 -3.99
N LYS A 50 8.49 8.43 -3.38
CA LYS A 50 8.21 8.45 -1.95
C LYS A 50 7.36 7.25 -1.51
N GLU A 51 6.30 6.93 -2.26
CA GLU A 51 5.48 5.75 -1.98
C GLU A 51 6.29 4.44 -2.05
N HIS A 52 7.20 4.31 -3.03
CA HIS A 52 8.07 3.16 -3.14
C HIS A 52 9.12 3.09 -2.01
N GLU A 53 9.69 4.23 -1.62
CA GLU A 53 10.63 4.34 -0.51
C GLU A 53 9.96 3.96 0.80
N GLU A 54 8.78 4.51 1.10
CA GLU A 54 7.98 4.17 2.27
C GLU A 54 7.60 2.68 2.31
N LYS A 55 7.17 2.10 1.17
CA LYS A 55 6.88 0.67 1.09
C LYS A 55 8.12 -0.18 1.32
N LYS A 56 9.28 0.24 0.79
CA LYS A 56 10.55 -0.47 0.99
C LYS A 56 11.01 -0.41 2.44
N GLU A 57 10.86 0.74 3.09
CA GLU A 57 11.16 0.89 4.53
C GLU A 57 10.26 0.00 5.38
N LYS A 58 8.94 -0.01 5.12
CA LYS A 58 8.00 -0.94 5.78
C LYS A 58 8.36 -2.40 5.54
N TYR A 59 8.77 -2.74 4.32
CA TYR A 59 9.16 -4.10 3.96
C TYR A 59 10.37 -4.59 4.76
N VAL A 60 11.41 -3.75 4.89
CA VAL A 60 12.61 -4.09 5.67
C VAL A 60 12.26 -4.21 7.15
N SER A 61 11.53 -3.24 7.72
CA SER A 61 11.22 -3.23 9.15
C SER A 61 10.34 -4.40 9.58
N ILE A 62 9.33 -4.76 8.78
CA ILE A 62 8.46 -5.89 9.10
C ILE A 62 9.15 -7.24 8.90
N LYS A 63 10.06 -7.33 7.91
CA LYS A 63 10.84 -8.53 7.68
C LYS A 63 11.77 -8.82 8.86
N ASP A 64 12.54 -7.83 9.30
CA ASP A 64 13.48 -8.00 10.41
C ASP A 64 12.74 -8.40 11.70
N LYS A 65 11.60 -7.76 11.98
CA LYS A 65 10.74 -8.12 13.12
C LYS A 65 10.15 -9.53 13.01
N LEU A 66 9.76 -9.96 11.80
CA LEU A 66 9.25 -11.32 11.59
C LEU A 66 10.34 -12.35 11.89
N GLU A 67 11.54 -12.16 11.35
CA GLU A 67 12.68 -13.05 11.55
C GLU A 67 13.04 -13.16 13.05
N GLU A 68 13.07 -12.03 13.75
CA GLU A 68 13.26 -11.99 15.20
C GLU A 68 12.15 -12.77 15.92
N SER A 69 10.88 -12.51 15.60
CA SER A 69 9.74 -13.15 16.26
C SER A 69 9.67 -14.66 16.03
N LEU A 70 10.06 -15.15 14.84
CA LEU A 70 10.12 -16.58 14.54
C LEU A 70 11.33 -17.26 15.18
N SER A 71 12.42 -16.52 15.42
CA SER A 71 13.59 -17.05 16.14
C SER A 71 13.30 -17.28 17.63
N VAL A 72 12.54 -16.38 18.26
CA VAL A 72 12.19 -16.43 19.68
C VAL A 72 11.05 -17.42 19.95
N ASP A 73 10.06 -17.48 19.05
CA ASP A 73 8.84 -18.26 19.21
C ASP A 73 8.55 -19.02 17.90
N PRO A 74 9.18 -20.20 17.70
CA PRO A 74 9.07 -20.99 16.49
C PRO A 74 7.68 -21.63 16.35
N LEU A 75 7.29 -21.91 15.11
CA LEU A 75 5.99 -22.52 14.81
C LEU A 75 5.94 -23.99 15.29
N PRO A 76 4.85 -24.41 15.95
CA PRO A 76 4.69 -25.80 16.39
C PRO A 76 4.49 -26.76 15.21
N THR A 77 4.97 -27.98 15.36
CA THR A 77 4.82 -29.06 14.36
C THR A 77 3.65 -29.97 14.68
N ASP A 78 3.34 -30.21 15.96
CA ASP A 78 2.25 -31.07 16.40
C ASP A 78 0.86 -30.44 16.20
N ILE A 79 -0.13 -31.27 15.89
CA ILE A 79 -1.49 -30.83 15.58
C ILE A 79 -2.17 -30.19 16.79
N LYS A 80 -2.00 -30.75 17.99
CA LYS A 80 -2.64 -30.20 19.20
C LYS A 80 -2.01 -28.88 19.62
N GLU A 81 -0.69 -28.77 19.49
CA GLU A 81 0.04 -27.54 19.78
C GLU A 81 -0.30 -26.42 18.79
N LYS A 82 -0.54 -26.75 17.52
CA LYS A 82 -0.97 -25.77 16.49
C LYS A 82 -2.28 -25.08 16.84
N GLU A 83 -3.27 -25.80 17.35
CA GLU A 83 -4.56 -25.20 17.72
C GLU A 83 -4.41 -24.21 18.89
N GLN A 84 -3.67 -24.61 19.94
CA GLN A 84 -3.41 -23.73 21.07
C GLN A 84 -2.57 -22.52 20.68
N TYR A 85 -1.57 -22.73 19.83
CA TYR A 85 -0.72 -21.68 19.30
C TYR A 85 -1.51 -20.68 18.45
N PHE A 86 -2.39 -21.18 17.58
CA PHE A 86 -3.31 -20.36 16.79
C PHE A 86 -4.11 -19.41 17.69
N LEU A 87 -4.79 -19.95 18.71
CA LEU A 87 -5.60 -19.15 19.64
C LEU A 87 -4.77 -18.11 20.37
N LYS A 88 -3.57 -18.49 20.85
CA LYS A 88 -2.62 -17.57 21.50
C LYS A 88 -2.23 -16.42 20.57
N GLN A 89 -1.86 -16.71 19.33
CA GLN A 89 -1.36 -15.70 18.39
C GLN A 89 -2.47 -14.78 17.87
N VAL A 90 -3.65 -15.31 17.58
CA VAL A 90 -4.80 -14.48 17.15
C VAL A 90 -5.26 -13.59 18.30
N SER A 91 -5.40 -14.12 19.52
CA SER A 91 -5.79 -13.31 20.67
C SER A 91 -4.76 -12.20 20.98
N ALA A 92 -3.47 -12.51 20.91
CA ALA A 92 -2.42 -11.51 21.05
C ALA A 92 -2.49 -10.46 19.92
N GLY A 93 -2.68 -10.91 18.68
CA GLY A 93 -2.82 -10.03 17.52
C GLY A 93 -4.01 -9.06 17.64
N GLU A 94 -5.15 -9.54 18.13
CA GLU A 94 -6.35 -8.73 18.38
C GLU A 94 -6.13 -7.69 19.48
N GLN A 95 -5.48 -8.08 20.59
CA GLN A 95 -5.16 -7.15 21.67
C GLN A 95 -4.21 -6.05 21.19
N LEU A 96 -3.18 -6.42 20.43
CA LEU A 96 -2.21 -5.47 19.87
C LEU A 96 -2.82 -4.59 18.78
N ALA A 97 -3.77 -5.11 18.00
CA ALA A 97 -4.48 -4.34 16.98
C ALA A 97 -5.30 -3.18 17.57
N ALA A 98 -5.71 -3.27 18.83
CA ALA A 98 -6.40 -2.20 19.53
C ALA A 98 -5.45 -1.05 19.98
N ILE A 99 -4.13 -1.27 19.97
CA ILE A 99 -3.13 -0.34 20.48
C ILE A 99 -2.46 0.41 19.31
N PRO A 100 -2.59 1.75 19.22
CA PRO A 100 -1.88 2.52 18.20
C PRO A 100 -0.37 2.36 18.30
N GLY A 101 0.31 2.12 17.16
CA GLY A 101 1.76 1.91 17.11
C GLY A 101 2.21 0.45 17.19
N MET A 102 1.31 -0.49 17.50
CA MET A 102 1.60 -1.92 17.61
C MET A 102 1.20 -2.72 16.35
N GLU A 103 0.98 -2.05 15.20
CA GLU A 103 0.42 -2.69 14.01
C GLU A 103 1.32 -3.80 13.43
N TYR A 104 2.64 -3.64 13.53
CA TYR A 104 3.60 -4.67 13.10
C TYR A 104 3.47 -5.94 13.95
N ASP A 105 3.40 -5.77 15.26
CA ASP A 105 3.39 -6.91 16.19
C ASP A 105 2.03 -7.62 16.14
N ALA A 106 0.95 -6.86 15.94
CA ALA A 106 -0.37 -7.39 15.63
C ALA A 106 -0.38 -8.22 14.33
N ALA A 107 0.18 -7.67 13.24
CA ALA A 107 0.26 -8.37 11.95
C ALA A 107 1.09 -9.66 12.04
N ILE A 108 2.18 -9.66 12.81
CA ILE A 108 2.99 -10.86 13.05
C ILE A 108 2.17 -11.94 13.79
N GLY A 109 1.36 -11.57 14.78
CA GLY A 109 0.44 -12.52 15.45
C GLY A 109 -0.55 -13.15 14.48
N PHE A 110 -1.21 -12.34 13.64
CA PHE A 110 -2.13 -12.86 12.61
C PHE A 110 -1.42 -13.74 11.57
N TYR A 111 -0.21 -13.36 11.14
CA TYR A 111 0.61 -14.17 10.23
C TYR A 111 0.98 -15.53 10.84
N LYS A 112 1.40 -15.55 12.12
CA LYS A 112 1.73 -16.78 12.85
C LYS A 112 0.50 -17.68 13.00
N GLY A 113 -0.66 -17.10 13.32
CA GLY A 113 -1.93 -17.82 13.35
C GLY A 113 -2.27 -18.44 11.99
N LEU A 114 -2.14 -17.66 10.91
CA LEU A 114 -2.35 -18.15 9.55
C LEU A 114 -1.43 -19.32 9.18
N ALA A 115 -0.17 -19.27 9.61
CA ALA A 115 0.83 -20.29 9.28
C ALA A 115 0.52 -21.68 9.86
N VAL A 116 -0.23 -21.74 10.96
CA VAL A 116 -0.61 -23.00 11.63
C VAL A 116 -2.05 -23.43 11.35
N TYR A 117 -2.84 -22.58 10.69
CA TYR A 117 -4.26 -22.84 10.42
C TYR A 117 -4.45 -23.81 9.24
N PRO A 118 -5.36 -24.79 9.32
CA PRO A 118 -5.53 -25.81 8.29
C PRO A 118 -6.13 -25.28 6.97
N SER A 119 -6.94 -24.22 7.03
CA SER A 119 -7.64 -23.64 5.87
C SER A 119 -7.30 -22.14 5.71
N PRO A 120 -6.08 -21.78 5.28
CA PRO A 120 -5.63 -20.39 5.30
C PRO A 120 -6.44 -19.45 4.39
N THR A 121 -7.06 -19.94 3.31
CA THR A 121 -7.96 -19.13 2.46
C THR A 121 -9.19 -18.65 3.22
N GLU A 122 -9.81 -19.53 4.01
CA GLU A 122 -10.96 -19.18 4.84
C GLU A 122 -10.58 -18.15 5.89
N LEU A 123 -9.45 -18.37 6.57
CA LEU A 123 -8.97 -17.45 7.59
C LEU A 123 -8.59 -16.08 7.01
N LEU A 124 -7.97 -16.04 5.84
CA LEU A 124 -7.69 -14.78 5.14
C LEU A 124 -8.96 -14.01 4.79
N ASN A 125 -10.03 -14.70 4.39
CA ASN A 125 -11.33 -14.07 4.12
C ASN A 125 -11.97 -13.50 5.40
N ILE A 126 -11.76 -14.14 6.55
CA ILE A 126 -12.19 -13.62 7.85
C ILE A 126 -11.38 -12.37 8.19
N TYR A 127 -10.05 -12.45 8.13
CA TYR A 127 -9.17 -11.33 8.43
C TYR A 127 -9.45 -10.10 7.56
N GLN A 128 -9.72 -10.29 6.28
CA GLN A 128 -10.08 -9.18 5.38
C GLN A 128 -11.32 -8.40 5.87
N LYS A 129 -12.23 -9.04 6.60
CA LYS A 129 -13.49 -8.45 7.09
C LYS A 129 -13.39 -7.94 8.52
N THR A 130 -12.56 -8.55 9.35
CA THR A 130 -12.53 -8.29 10.80
C THR A 130 -11.32 -7.50 11.27
N VAL A 131 -10.19 -7.57 10.54
CA VAL A 131 -8.94 -6.90 10.90
C VAL A 131 -8.89 -5.53 10.23
N PRO A 132 -8.44 -4.46 10.91
CA PRO A 132 -8.23 -3.15 10.29
C PRO A 132 -7.35 -3.23 9.03
N GLU A 133 -7.72 -2.48 7.98
CA GLU A 133 -7.06 -2.51 6.65
C GLU A 133 -5.54 -2.36 6.75
N LYS A 134 -5.06 -1.41 7.56
CA LYS A 134 -3.63 -1.17 7.78
C LYS A 134 -2.87 -2.41 8.29
N ILE A 135 -3.50 -3.22 9.15
CA ILE A 135 -2.88 -4.44 9.71
C ILE A 135 -3.00 -5.58 8.70
N TYR A 136 -4.13 -5.69 8.01
CA TYR A 136 -4.33 -6.68 6.96
C TYR A 136 -3.29 -6.53 5.83
N ASP A 137 -3.02 -5.31 5.38
CA ASP A 137 -1.97 -5.02 4.38
C ASP A 137 -0.59 -5.51 4.82
N LEU A 138 -0.27 -5.38 6.12
CA LEU A 138 0.97 -5.88 6.68
C LEU A 138 1.01 -7.41 6.73
N VAL A 139 -0.11 -8.07 7.03
CA VAL A 139 -0.23 -9.54 6.96
C VAL A 139 0.01 -10.03 5.53
N VAL A 140 -0.58 -9.36 4.53
CA VAL A 140 -0.36 -9.69 3.12
C VAL A 140 1.10 -9.46 2.72
N MET A 141 1.73 -8.38 3.20
CA MET A 141 3.14 -8.11 2.99
C MET A 141 4.03 -9.22 3.61
N LEU A 142 3.71 -9.67 4.82
CA LEU A 142 4.39 -10.78 5.50
C LEU A 142 4.29 -12.08 4.71
N ILE A 143 3.11 -12.42 4.17
CA ILE A 143 2.92 -13.60 3.31
C ILE A 143 3.76 -13.49 2.03
N ALA A 144 3.88 -12.30 1.45
CA ALA A 144 4.73 -12.08 0.28
C ALA A 144 6.23 -12.17 0.59
N ILE A 145 6.65 -11.78 1.81
CA ILE A 145 8.03 -11.92 2.30
C ILE A 145 8.37 -13.39 2.52
N GLN A 146 7.53 -14.09 3.27
CA GLN A 146 7.71 -15.48 3.63
C GLN A 146 6.35 -16.19 3.55
N PRO A 147 6.04 -16.89 2.45
CA PRO A 147 4.76 -17.58 2.34
C PRO A 147 4.72 -18.76 3.32
N PRO A 148 3.71 -18.85 4.20
CA PRO A 148 3.57 -19.99 5.10
C PRO A 148 3.32 -21.28 4.32
N GLN A 149 3.79 -22.42 4.83
CA GLN A 149 3.61 -23.72 4.17
C GLN A 149 2.14 -24.03 3.88
N ALA A 150 1.23 -23.65 4.80
CA ALA A 150 -0.21 -23.81 4.60
C ALA A 150 -0.71 -23.09 3.33
N VAL A 151 -0.17 -21.90 3.02
CA VAL A 151 -0.52 -21.13 1.82
C VAL A 151 0.16 -21.72 0.58
N ILE A 152 1.42 -22.15 0.68
CA ILE A 152 2.15 -22.81 -0.41
C ILE A 152 1.41 -24.06 -0.89
N ASN A 153 0.91 -24.89 0.03
CA ASN A 153 0.19 -26.11 -0.30
C ASN A 153 -1.04 -25.83 -1.18
N ILE A 154 -1.79 -24.76 -0.89
CA ILE A 154 -2.94 -24.34 -1.72
C ILE A 154 -2.50 -23.87 -3.11
N LEU A 155 -1.40 -23.11 -3.20
CA LEU A 155 -0.87 -22.68 -4.49
C LEU A 155 -0.43 -23.87 -5.34
N GLY A 156 0.13 -24.92 -4.73
CA GLY A 156 0.48 -26.17 -5.39
C GLY A 156 -0.74 -27.00 -5.83
N ASP A 157 -1.76 -27.12 -4.97
CA ASP A 157 -2.98 -27.89 -5.27
C ASP A 157 -3.81 -27.26 -6.41
N ASN A 158 -3.88 -25.93 -6.49
CA ASN A 158 -4.57 -25.26 -7.60
C ASN A 158 -3.86 -25.45 -8.94
N VAL A 159 -2.53 -25.61 -8.95
CA VAL A 159 -1.75 -25.90 -10.16
C VAL A 159 -1.96 -27.35 -10.61
N ASN A 160 -2.03 -28.30 -9.69
CA ASN A 160 -2.28 -29.72 -10.03
C ASN A 160 -3.75 -30.00 -10.38
N GLY A 161 -4.70 -29.32 -9.73
CA GLY A 161 -6.13 -29.44 -10.02
C GLY A 161 -6.55 -28.84 -11.37
N GLY A 162 -5.79 -27.88 -11.91
CA GLY A 162 -6.00 -27.34 -13.26
C GLY A 162 -5.56 -28.28 -14.39
N VAL A 163 -4.64 -29.20 -14.13
CA VAL A 163 -4.15 -30.17 -15.14
C VAL A 163 -5.05 -31.42 -15.20
N ALA A 164 -5.73 -31.76 -14.10
CA ALA A 164 -6.59 -32.94 -14.04
C ALA A 164 -7.95 -32.79 -14.76
N VAL A 165 -8.37 -31.56 -15.10
CA VAL A 165 -9.70 -31.31 -15.71
C VAL A 165 -9.67 -31.37 -17.25
N GLU A 166 -8.50 -31.36 -17.90
CA GLU A 166 -8.39 -31.39 -19.37
C GLU A 166 -8.22 -32.80 -19.98
N ILE A 167 -8.19 -33.87 -19.17
CA ILE A 167 -7.97 -35.24 -19.67
C ILE A 167 -9.12 -36.17 -19.25
N GLU A 168 -10.37 -35.77 -19.49
CA GLU A 168 -11.49 -36.73 -19.51
C GLU A 168 -12.66 -36.21 -20.36
N GLN A 169 -12.37 -35.87 -21.62
CA GLN A 169 -13.40 -35.78 -22.64
C GLN A 169 -12.79 -35.98 -24.03
N ASP A 170 -12.57 -37.25 -24.39
CA ASP A 170 -12.60 -37.78 -25.76
C ASP A 170 -12.84 -39.30 -25.71
#